data_AF-A0A521DVV4-F1
#
_entry.id   AF-A0A521DVV4-F1
#
_cell.length_a   1.000
_cell.length_b   1.000
_cell.length_c   1.000
_cell.angle_alpha   90.00
_cell.angle_beta   90.00
_cell.angle_gamma   90.00
#
_symmetry.space_group_name_H-M   'P 1'
#
loop_
_entity.id
_entity.type
_entity.pdbx_description
1 polymer ?
#
loop_
_entity_poly.entity_id
_entity_poly.type
_entity_poly.pdbx_seq_one_letter_code
_entity_poly.pdbx_strand_id
1 'polypeptide(L)'
;MEANTQPTQAQTGKQDSGLKYVASFALMILLTAVAFAAVAMNIVPQGWVIPLILVLAAVQVFLQLFTFMHLDLKKDAVTVSFMVTGLFIGVVCAVAVAILV
;
A
#
# COMPACT_ATOMS: atom_id res chain seq x y z
N MET A 1 -15.07 -33.61 -43.47
CA MET A 1 -14.33 -32.34 -43.59
C MET A 1 -15.21 -31.27 -42.99
N GLU A 2 -15.15 -31.11 -41.68
CA GLU A 2 -15.91 -30.10 -40.95
C GLU A 2 -14.92 -29.37 -40.06
N ALA A 3 -14.82 -28.07 -40.32
CA ALA A 3 -13.78 -27.20 -39.81
C ALA A 3 -13.89 -27.04 -38.29
N ASN A 4 -12.80 -27.35 -37.59
CA ASN A 4 -12.55 -26.93 -36.23
C ASN A 4 -12.37 -25.41 -36.22
N THR A 5 -13.47 -24.67 -36.23
CA THR A 5 -13.48 -23.22 -36.00
C THR A 5 -13.29 -22.95 -34.52
N GLN A 6 -12.04 -23.03 -34.06
CA GLN A 6 -11.60 -22.21 -32.94
C GLN A 6 -11.48 -20.77 -33.46
N PRO A 7 -12.28 -19.80 -32.96
CA PRO A 7 -11.85 -18.43 -33.06
C PRO A 7 -10.61 -18.32 -32.18
N THR A 8 -9.46 -18.19 -32.84
CA THR A 8 -8.21 -17.72 -32.27
C THR A 8 -8.49 -16.42 -31.53
N GLN A 9 -8.72 -16.50 -30.22
CA GLN A 9 -8.60 -15.38 -29.30
C GLN A 9 -7.10 -15.16 -29.08
N ALA A 10 -6.44 -14.58 -30.08
CA ALA A 10 -5.15 -13.94 -29.91
C ALA A 10 -5.37 -12.73 -28.99
N GLN A 11 -5.40 -12.98 -27.68
CA GLN A 11 -5.27 -11.94 -26.67
C GLN A 11 -3.83 -11.42 -26.71
N THR A 12 -3.60 -10.49 -27.63
CA THR A 12 -2.51 -9.51 -27.60
C THR A 12 -2.62 -8.73 -26.29
N GLY A 13 -1.51 -8.69 -25.52
CA GLY A 13 -1.43 -7.92 -24.27
C GLY A 13 -0.88 -8.67 -23.04
N LYS A 14 -0.10 -9.74 -23.22
CA LYS A 14 0.69 -10.35 -22.13
C LYS A 14 1.88 -9.46 -21.75
N GLN A 15 1.64 -8.28 -21.15
CA GLN A 15 2.74 -7.47 -20.61
C GLN A 15 2.38 -6.39 -19.58
N ASP A 16 1.17 -6.41 -19.00
CA ASP A 16 0.74 -5.30 -18.11
C ASP A 16 0.68 -5.66 -16.62
N SER A 17 1.13 -6.85 -16.22
CA SER A 17 1.20 -7.19 -14.79
C SER A 17 2.42 -6.52 -14.13
N GLY A 18 3.60 -6.59 -14.75
CA GLY A 18 4.84 -6.06 -14.16
C GLY A 18 4.87 -4.53 -14.00
N LEU A 19 4.36 -3.79 -14.99
CA LEU A 19 4.37 -2.32 -14.98
C LEU A 19 3.44 -1.73 -13.91
N LYS A 20 2.30 -2.37 -13.62
CA LYS A 20 1.38 -1.94 -12.58
C LYS A 20 1.97 -2.07 -11.17
N TYR A 21 2.76 -3.11 -10.91
CA TYR A 21 3.48 -3.25 -9.64
C TYR A 21 4.57 -2.18 -9.48
N VAL A 22 5.30 -1.88 -10.56
CA VAL A 22 6.34 -0.84 -10.56
C VAL A 22 5.76 0.56 -10.35
N ALA A 23 4.57 0.85 -10.90
CA ALA A 23 3.90 2.14 -10.72
C ALA A 23 3.49 2.37 -9.25
N SER A 24 2.87 1.37 -8.61
CA SER A 24 2.50 1.49 -7.19
C SER A 24 3.72 1.49 -6.26
N PHE A 25 4.78 0.77 -6.62
CA PHE A 25 6.07 0.82 -5.93
C PHE A 25 6.75 2.19 -6.05
N ALA A 26 6.68 2.85 -7.21
CA ALA A 26 7.20 4.19 -7.38
C ALA A 26 6.40 5.23 -6.57
N LEU A 27 5.07 5.07 -6.48
CA LEU A 27 4.21 5.94 -5.68
C LEU A 27 4.53 5.85 -4.18
N MET A 28 4.83 4.65 -3.66
CA MET A 28 5.34 4.42 -2.31
C MET A 28 6.59 5.24 -2.01
N ILE A 29 7.61 5.07 -2.85
CA ILE A 29 8.92 5.73 -2.72
C ILE A 29 8.75 7.26 -2.80
N LEU A 30 7.87 7.75 -3.68
CA LEU A 30 7.61 9.18 -3.80
C LEU A 30 6.95 9.73 -2.53
N LEU A 31 5.97 9.02 -1.98
CA LEU A 31 5.26 9.45 -0.79
C LEU A 31 6.15 9.38 0.47
N THR A 32 7.09 8.43 0.56
CA THR A 32 8.09 8.40 1.65
C THR A 32 9.13 9.49 1.48
N ALA A 33 9.56 9.77 0.25
CA ALA A 33 10.49 10.88 -0.04
C ALA A 33 9.89 12.23 0.37
N VAL A 34 8.59 12.46 0.14
CA VAL A 34 7.89 13.67 0.62
C VAL A 34 7.87 13.73 2.15
N ALA A 35 7.61 12.61 2.83
CA ALA A 35 7.65 12.55 4.29
C ALA A 35 9.06 12.91 4.84
N PHE A 36 10.11 12.34 4.25
CA PHE A 36 11.49 12.65 4.62
C PHE A 36 11.88 14.09 4.31
N ALA A 37 11.47 14.62 3.15
CA ALA A 37 11.71 16.01 2.78
C ALA A 37 11.03 16.98 3.77
N ALA A 38 9.81 16.66 4.21
CA ALA A 38 9.09 17.46 5.19
C ALA A 38 9.80 17.53 6.55
N VAL A 39 10.45 16.45 6.97
CA VAL A 39 11.26 16.41 8.20
C VAL A 39 12.62 17.09 8.01
N ALA A 40 13.30 16.83 6.88
CA ALA A 40 14.64 17.33 6.59
C ALA A 40 14.68 18.86 6.46
N MET A 41 13.61 19.47 5.93
CA MET A 41 13.52 20.93 5.83
C MET A 41 13.21 21.62 7.18
N ASN A 42 13.02 20.87 8.27
CA ASN A 42 12.72 21.36 9.62
C ASN A 42 11.60 22.44 9.64
N ILE A 43 10.66 22.34 8.70
CA ILE A 43 9.55 23.29 8.55
C ILE A 43 8.58 23.27 9.73
N VAL A 44 8.77 22.33 10.67
CA VAL A 44 7.93 22.11 11.84
C VAL A 44 8.83 21.92 13.08
N PRO A 45 8.56 22.59 14.21
CA PRO A 45 9.31 22.43 15.46
C PRO A 45 9.39 20.96 15.89
N GLN A 46 10.52 20.55 16.50
CA GLN A 46 10.80 19.15 16.89
C GLN A 46 9.68 18.50 17.72
N GLY A 47 8.94 19.27 18.53
CA GLY A 47 7.80 18.76 19.29
C GLY A 47 6.56 18.38 18.46
N TRP A 48 6.44 18.93 17.24
CA TRP A 48 5.33 18.65 16.31
C TRP A 48 5.71 17.69 15.18
N VAL A 49 7.00 17.45 14.98
CA VAL A 49 7.48 16.58 13.90
C VAL A 49 7.07 15.12 14.14
N ILE A 50 7.14 14.63 15.38
CA ILE A 50 6.83 13.24 15.74
C ILE A 50 5.38 12.86 15.39
N PRO A 51 4.33 13.57 15.87
CA PRO A 51 2.95 13.22 15.54
C PRO A 51 2.66 13.36 14.04
N LEU A 52 3.26 14.34 13.36
CA LEU A 52 3.12 14.53 11.90
C LEU A 52 3.64 13.31 11.13
N ILE A 53 4.86 12.84 11.44
CA ILE A 53 5.46 11.68 10.78
C ILE A 53 4.68 10.41 11.09
N LEU A 54 4.14 10.27 12.30
CA LEU A 54 3.32 9.12 12.70
C LEU A 54 2.05 9.00 11.85
N VAL A 55 1.40 10.12 11.53
CA VAL A 55 0.25 10.15 10.62
C VAL A 55 0.65 9.76 9.20
N LEU A 56 1.77 10.31 8.69
CA LEU A 56 2.28 9.93 7.37
C LEU A 56 2.69 8.44 7.32
N ALA A 57 3.25 7.90 8.40
CA ALA A 57 3.60 6.49 8.52
C ALA A 57 2.36 5.58 8.52
N ALA A 58 1.26 5.98 9.18
CA ALA A 58 0.00 5.25 9.13
C ALA A 58 -0.57 5.19 7.70
N VAL A 59 -0.53 6.31 6.96
CA VAL A 59 -0.95 6.37 5.55
C VAL A 59 -0.08 5.46 4.68
N GLN A 60 1.23 5.40 4.93
CA GLN A 60 2.15 4.49 4.24
C GLN A 60 1.79 3.02 4.45
N VAL A 61 1.55 2.60 5.70
CA VAL A 61 1.13 1.21 6.01
C VAL A 61 -0.16 0.85 5.27
N PHE A 62 -1.13 1.77 5.19
CA PHE A 62 -2.40 1.53 4.51
C PHE A 62 -2.22 1.37 3.00
N LEU A 63 -1.45 2.27 2.37
CA LEU A 63 -1.13 2.17 0.95
C LEU A 63 -0.28 0.93 0.65
N GLN A 64 0.58 0.48 1.57
CA GLN A 64 1.42 -0.72 1.40
C GLN A 64 0.54 -1.95 1.35
N LEU A 65 -0.40 -2.07 2.28
CA LEU A 65 -1.37 -3.15 2.29
C LEU A 65 -2.29 -3.12 1.06
N PHE A 66 -2.80 -1.95 0.66
CA PHE A 66 -3.69 -1.82 -0.51
C PHE A 66 -2.98 -2.06 -1.86
N THR A 67 -1.69 -1.75 -1.95
CA THR A 67 -0.88 -1.97 -3.16
C THR A 67 -0.44 -3.42 -3.29
N PHE A 68 0.03 -4.03 -2.20
CA PHE A 68 0.46 -5.43 -2.22
C PHE A 68 -0.72 -6.39 -2.33
N MET A 69 -1.87 -6.01 -1.78
CA MET A 69 -3.10 -6.77 -1.88
C MET A 69 -3.95 -6.16 -2.99
N HIS A 70 -3.69 -6.57 -4.23
CA HIS A 70 -4.56 -6.29 -5.36
C HIS A 70 -5.93 -6.92 -5.05
N LEU A 71 -6.76 -6.16 -4.35
CA LEU A 71 -8.09 -6.53 -3.91
C LEU A 71 -8.95 -6.72 -5.16
N ASP A 72 -9.03 -7.95 -5.64
CA ASP A 72 -10.17 -8.36 -6.45
C ASP A 72 -11.34 -8.41 -5.47
N LEU A 73 -12.23 -7.41 -5.51
CA LEU A 73 -13.38 -7.26 -4.61
C LEU A 73 -14.34 -8.48 -4.65
N LYS A 74 -14.09 -9.47 -5.50
CA LYS A 74 -14.76 -10.76 -5.52
C LYS A 74 -14.16 -11.68 -4.44
N LYS A 75 -14.65 -11.50 -3.22
CA LYS A 75 -14.96 -12.61 -2.29
C LYS A 75 -13.78 -13.22 -1.51
N ASP A 76 -12.72 -12.47 -1.23
CA ASP A 76 -11.65 -12.97 -0.35
C ASP A 76 -11.79 -12.43 1.08
N ALA A 77 -12.52 -13.17 1.92
CA ALA A 77 -12.72 -12.84 3.33
C ALA A 77 -11.42 -12.85 4.16
N VAL A 78 -10.38 -13.54 3.65
CA VAL A 78 -9.05 -13.62 4.26
C VAL A 78 -8.33 -12.28 4.15
N THR A 79 -8.53 -11.56 3.05
CA THR A 79 -8.02 -10.20 2.89
C THR A 79 -8.58 -9.23 3.93
N VAL A 80 -9.91 -9.24 4.12
CA VAL A 80 -10.56 -8.34 5.08
C VAL A 80 -10.15 -8.67 6.51
N SER A 81 -10.05 -9.96 6.86
CA SER A 81 -9.60 -10.36 8.19
C SER A 81 -8.14 -9.99 8.46
N PHE A 82 -7.27 -10.06 7.45
CA PHE A 82 -5.88 -9.63 7.55
C PHE A 82 -5.76 -8.11 7.70
N MET A 83 -6.57 -7.33 6.97
CA MET A 83 -6.63 -5.87 7.09
C MET A 83 -7.06 -5.44 8.51
N VAL A 84 -8.12 -6.06 9.05
CA VAL A 84 -8.62 -5.77 10.41
C VAL A 84 -7.60 -6.17 11.48
N THR A 85 -6.97 -7.34 11.33
CA THR A 85 -5.96 -7.82 12.29
C THR A 85 -4.70 -6.96 12.24
N GLY A 86 -4.21 -6.62 11.05
CA GLY A 86 -3.04 -5.75 10.86
C GLY A 86 -3.28 -4.35 11.42
N LEU A 87 -4.46 -3.78 11.19
CA LEU A 87 -4.84 -2.49 11.77
C LEU A 87 -4.95 -2.57 13.30
N PHE A 88 -5.55 -3.63 13.83
CA PHE A 88 -5.67 -3.85 15.27
C PHE A 88 -4.30 -3.94 15.96
N ILE A 89 -3.41 -4.80 15.44
CA ILE A 89 -2.05 -4.94 15.97
C ILE A 89 -1.28 -3.63 15.83
N GLY A 90 -1.39 -2.95 14.68
CA GLY A 90 -0.73 -1.65 14.45
C GLY A 90 -1.15 -0.58 15.45
N VAL A 91 -2.45 -0.47 15.72
CA VAL A 91 -2.99 0.48 16.73
C VAL A 91 -2.53 0.10 18.12
N VAL A 92 -2.60 -1.19 18.51
CA VAL A 92 -2.15 -1.65 19.83
C VAL A 92 -0.67 -1.36 20.02
N CYS A 93 0.17 -1.60 19.01
CA CYS A 93 1.61 -1.34 19.07
C CYS A 93 1.91 0.16 19.17
N ALA A 94 1.23 1.00 18.36
CA ALA A 94 1.39 2.44 18.39
C ALA A 94 0.99 3.04 19.75
N VAL A 95 -0.13 2.58 20.32
CA VAL A 95 -0.58 2.99 21.66
C VAL A 95 0.37 2.50 22.74
N ALA A 96 0.87 1.27 22.66
CA ALA A 96 1.83 0.73 23.62
C ALA A 96 3.13 1.54 23.65
N VAL A 97 3.67 1.89 22.48
CA VAL A 97 4.86 2.76 22.37
C VAL A 97 4.55 4.17 22.90
N ALA A 98 3.38 4.72 22.59
CA ALA A 98 2.98 6.05 23.05
C ALA A 98 2.76 6.13 24.57
N ILE A 99 2.40 5.02 25.24
CA ILE A 99 2.28 4.94 26.70
C ILE A 99 3.63 4.69 27.38
N LEU A 100 4.54 3.99 26.70
CA LEU A 100 5.87 3.64 27.24
C LEU A 100 6.86 4.81 27.17
N VAL A 101 6.72 5.68 26.17
CA VAL A 101 7.53 6.91 26.00
C VAL A 101 7.10 8.02 26.96
#